data_AF-A0A821ASA9-F1
#
_entry.id   AF-A0A821ASA9-F1
#
_cell.length_a   1.000
_cell.length_b   1.000
_cell.length_c   1.000
_cell.angle_alpha   90.00
_cell.angle_beta   90.00
_cell.angle_gamma   90.00
#
_symmetry.space_group_name_H-M   'P 1'
#
loop_
_entity.id
_entity.type
_entity.pdbx_description
1 polymer ?
#
loop_
_entity_poly.entity_id
_entity_poly.type
_entity_poly.pdbx_seq_one_letter_code
_entity_poly.pdbx_strand_id
1 'polypeptide(L)'
;VFIILTVTITIILTNSHLLFLNGYEQENCIPFGKRTCFICYSNLNDPYYIFPKWEKIHVIIYNLIPFSIMLISNCLIIHRVVTTTVSLINTRKNSNQVYQQRKQKQLTYLLLFVTFLFVLLTTPVMIYNVFLRNYLTQKKRMKYILHGTLICMQFTSHAINFFIYCYGSSKFRHEFNEFLTNYILRKKIRVCKKF
;
A
#
# COMPACT_ATOMS: atom_id res chain seq x y z
N VAL A 1 -15.32 10.73 9.87
CA VAL A 1 -16.20 9.53 9.91
C VAL A 1 -17.15 9.49 8.72
N PHE A 2 -17.94 10.54 8.46
CA PHE A 2 -18.89 10.57 7.34
C PHE A 2 -18.23 10.31 5.96
N ILE A 3 -17.11 10.98 5.65
CA ILE A 3 -16.36 10.77 4.39
C ILE A 3 -15.87 9.32 4.25
N ILE A 4 -15.40 8.72 5.34
CA ILE A 4 -14.92 7.33 5.32
C ILE A 4 -16.09 6.38 5.07
N LEU A 5 -17.23 6.64 5.71
CA LEU A 5 -18.43 5.82 5.58
C LEU A 5 -19.02 5.90 4.17
N THR A 6 -19.09 7.11 3.58
CA THR A 6 -19.55 7.28 2.20
C THR A 6 -18.62 6.59 1.21
N VAL A 7 -17.30 6.78 1.31
CA VAL A 7 -16.32 6.08 0.45
C VAL A 7 -16.44 4.56 0.59
N THR A 8 -16.61 4.06 1.81
CA THR A 8 -16.75 2.61 2.05
C THR A 8 -18.01 2.06 1.42
N ILE A 9 -19.15 2.73 1.58
CA ILE A 9 -20.43 2.32 0.96
C ILE A 9 -20.32 2.35 -0.56
N THR A 10 -19.75 3.41 -1.14
CA THR A 10 -19.55 3.51 -2.58
C THR A 10 -18.69 2.35 -3.10
N ILE A 11 -17.58 2.03 -2.45
CA ILE A 11 -16.72 0.90 -2.82
C ILE A 11 -17.50 -0.42 -2.77
N ILE A 12 -18.27 -0.67 -1.70
CA ILE A 12 -19.07 -1.89 -1.57
C ILE A 12 -20.11 -1.99 -2.69
N LEU A 13 -20.84 -0.90 -2.96
CA LEU A 13 -21.85 -0.88 -4.01
C LEU A 13 -21.24 -1.11 -5.39
N THR A 14 -20.13 -0.45 -5.71
CA THR A 14 -19.43 -0.65 -6.99
C THR A 14 -18.92 -2.08 -7.14
N ASN A 15 -18.44 -2.71 -6.06
CA ASN A 15 -17.92 -4.09 -6.10
C ASN A 15 -19.00 -5.16 -5.90
N SER A 16 -20.25 -4.80 -5.57
CA SER A 16 -21.33 -5.75 -5.31
C SER A 16 -21.63 -6.65 -6.50
N HIS A 17 -21.44 -6.15 -7.73
CA HIS A 17 -21.61 -6.93 -8.95
C HIS A 17 -20.67 -8.14 -9.01
N LEU A 18 -19.48 -8.07 -8.39
CA LEU A 18 -18.54 -9.19 -8.32
C LEU A 18 -19.06 -10.34 -7.45
N LEU A 19 -19.97 -10.10 -6.51
CA LEU A 19 -20.54 -11.18 -5.69
C LEU A 19 -21.51 -12.03 -6.51
N PHE A 20 -22.25 -11.40 -7.43
CA PHE A 20 -23.31 -12.06 -8.18
C PHE A 20 -22.91 -12.49 -9.60
N LEU A 21 -21.93 -11.83 -10.22
CA LEU A 21 -21.55 -12.04 -11.62
C LEU A 21 -20.15 -12.67 -11.80
N ASN A 22 -19.54 -13.19 -10.73
CA ASN A 22 -18.19 -13.76 -10.81
C ASN A 22 -18.20 -15.22 -11.27
N GLY A 23 -18.42 -15.41 -12.56
CA GLY A 23 -18.29 -16.70 -13.24
C GLY A 23 -19.62 -17.31 -13.66
N TYR A 24 -19.52 -18.41 -14.39
CA TYR A 24 -20.66 -19.24 -14.78
C TYR A 24 -20.30 -20.72 -14.72
N GLU A 25 -21.31 -21.59 -14.63
CA GLU A 25 -21.15 -23.04 -14.72
C GLU A 25 -21.16 -23.46 -16.19
N GLN A 26 -20.13 -24.21 -16.60
CA GLN A 26 -20.04 -24.77 -17.93
C GLN A 26 -20.19 -26.30 -17.88
N GLU A 27 -21.11 -26.80 -18.70
CA GLU A 27 -21.28 -28.23 -18.96
C GLU A 27 -20.22 -28.73 -19.96
N ASN A 28 -19.78 -29.98 -19.83
CA ASN A 28 -18.85 -30.67 -20.74
C ASN A 28 -17.38 -30.24 -20.68
N CYS A 29 -16.86 -29.86 -19.51
CA CYS A 29 -15.44 -29.72 -19.28
C CYS A 29 -14.96 -30.78 -18.27
N ILE A 30 -13.80 -31.39 -18.51
CA ILE A 30 -13.25 -32.47 -17.65
C ILE A 30 -11.92 -32.06 -17.01
N PRO A 31 -11.93 -31.24 -15.96
CA PRO A 31 -10.87 -31.16 -14.97
C PRO A 31 -11.23 -32.09 -13.80
N PHE A 32 -10.30 -32.98 -13.41
CA PHE A 32 -10.46 -33.87 -12.25
C PHE A 32 -11.63 -34.86 -12.31
N GLY A 33 -12.14 -35.20 -13.49
CA GLY A 33 -13.16 -36.26 -13.67
C GLY A 33 -14.61 -35.86 -13.36
N LYS A 34 -14.91 -34.56 -13.19
CA LYS A 34 -16.28 -34.04 -13.08
C LYS A 34 -16.78 -33.57 -14.46
N ARG A 35 -18.10 -33.66 -14.71
CA ARG A 35 -18.76 -33.23 -15.96
C ARG A 35 -19.09 -31.73 -16.03
N THR A 36 -19.00 -31.04 -14.90
CA THR A 36 -19.26 -29.60 -14.81
C THR A 36 -18.06 -28.89 -14.19
N CYS A 37 -17.78 -27.68 -14.67
CA CYS A 37 -16.73 -26.82 -14.12
C CYS A 37 -17.23 -25.39 -13.98
N PHE A 38 -16.79 -24.75 -12.91
CA PHE A 38 -16.99 -23.33 -12.70
C PHE A 38 -15.84 -22.56 -13.33
N ILE A 39 -16.17 -21.68 -14.28
CA ILE A 39 -15.22 -20.74 -14.86
C ILE A 39 -15.41 -19.41 -14.13
N CYS A 40 -14.55 -19.15 -13.16
CA CYS A 40 -14.55 -17.90 -12.41
C CYS A 40 -13.98 -16.75 -13.27
N TYR A 41 -14.39 -15.51 -12.95
CA TYR A 41 -13.85 -14.27 -13.55
C TYR A 41 -14.08 -14.10 -15.07
N SER A 42 -15.05 -14.83 -15.61
CA SER A 42 -15.45 -14.81 -17.02
C SER A 42 -16.97 -14.74 -17.08
N ASN A 43 -17.51 -14.09 -18.12
CA ASN A 43 -18.94 -14.08 -18.41
C ASN A 43 -19.18 -14.80 -19.75
N LEU A 44 -20.39 -15.36 -19.95
CA LEU A 44 -20.81 -15.99 -21.21
C LEU A 44 -20.64 -15.05 -22.42
N ASN A 45 -20.83 -13.74 -22.20
CA ASN A 45 -20.73 -12.71 -23.24
C ASN A 45 -19.35 -12.03 -23.33
N ASP A 46 -18.52 -12.11 -22.29
CA ASP A 46 -17.20 -11.46 -22.25
C ASP A 46 -16.20 -12.35 -21.49
N PRO A 47 -15.35 -13.12 -22.20
CA PRO A 47 -14.31 -13.94 -21.58
C PRO A 47 -13.19 -13.11 -20.92
N TYR A 48 -13.16 -11.80 -21.16
CA TYR A 48 -12.18 -10.85 -20.66
C TYR A 48 -12.77 -9.86 -19.64
N TYR A 49 -13.88 -10.25 -19.01
CA TYR A 49 -14.65 -9.40 -18.11
C TYR A 49 -13.80 -8.78 -16.98
N ILE A 50 -12.99 -9.58 -16.28
CA ILE A 50 -12.24 -9.13 -15.08
C ILE A 50 -10.73 -9.13 -15.30
N PHE A 51 -10.08 -10.27 -15.55
CA PHE A 51 -8.63 -10.39 -15.40
C PHE A 51 -7.77 -9.41 -16.23
N PRO A 52 -7.95 -9.25 -17.55
CA PRO A 52 -7.09 -8.34 -18.32
C PRO A 52 -7.35 -6.86 -18.03
N LYS A 53 -8.55 -6.51 -17.53
CA LYS A 53 -8.90 -5.13 -17.12
C LYS A 53 -8.37 -4.85 -15.71
N TRP A 54 -8.57 -5.80 -14.79
CA TRP A 54 -8.19 -5.68 -13.38
C TRP A 54 -6.68 -5.59 -13.17
N GLU A 55 -5.89 -6.32 -13.95
CA GLU A 55 -4.43 -6.22 -13.91
C GLU A 55 -3.93 -4.82 -14.28
N LYS A 56 -4.52 -4.19 -15.31
CA LYS A 56 -4.18 -2.82 -15.70
C LYS A 56 -4.61 -1.80 -14.64
N ILE A 57 -5.81 -2.00 -14.07
CA ILE A 57 -6.32 -1.17 -12.98
C ILE A 57 -5.39 -1.23 -11.77
N HIS A 58 -4.91 -2.43 -11.38
CA HIS A 58 -3.96 -2.57 -10.29
C HIS A 58 -2.64 -1.84 -10.55
N VAL A 59 -2.11 -1.94 -11.77
CA VAL A 59 -0.87 -1.23 -12.15
C VAL A 59 -1.06 0.28 -12.06
N ILE A 60 -2.15 0.82 -12.62
CA ILE A 60 -2.37 2.26 -12.68
C ILE A 60 -2.74 2.84 -11.31
N ILE A 61 -3.78 2.29 -10.68
CA ILE A 61 -4.37 2.88 -9.47
C ILE A 61 -3.52 2.61 -8.23
N TYR A 62 -2.98 1.41 -8.08
CA TYR A 62 -2.27 1.05 -6.85
C TYR A 62 -0.78 1.39 -6.88
N ASN A 63 -0.21 1.66 -8.06
CA ASN A 63 1.23 1.87 -8.18
C ASN A 63 1.58 3.16 -8.92
N LEU A 64 1.11 3.35 -10.16
CA LEU A 64 1.49 4.51 -10.97
C LEU A 64 1.02 5.84 -10.37
N ILE A 65 -0.26 5.92 -9.97
CA ILE A 65 -0.82 7.13 -9.36
C ILE A 65 -0.14 7.44 -8.01
N PRO A 66 -0.06 6.52 -7.04
CA PRO A 66 0.64 6.75 -5.77
C PRO A 66 2.10 7.13 -5.97
N PHE A 67 2.81 6.45 -6.87
CA PHE A 67 4.20 6.77 -7.21
C PHE A 67 4.35 8.21 -7.71
N SER A 68 3.51 8.62 -8.65
CA SER A 68 3.55 9.97 -9.23
C SER A 68 3.30 11.04 -8.18
N ILE A 69 2.29 10.84 -7.31
CA ILE A 69 1.98 11.74 -6.20
C ILE A 69 3.17 11.81 -5.23
N MET A 70 3.75 10.67 -4.86
CA MET A 70 4.91 10.63 -3.98
C MET A 70 6.13 11.31 -4.58
N LEU A 71 6.41 11.09 -5.86
CA LEU A 71 7.53 11.70 -6.56
C LEU A 71 7.40 13.22 -6.56
N ILE A 72 6.25 13.74 -7.00
CA ILE A 72 5.96 15.18 -7.00
C ILE A 72 6.08 15.75 -5.59
N SER A 73 5.44 15.11 -4.61
CA SER A 73 5.46 15.56 -3.21
C SER A 73 6.88 15.61 -2.65
N ASN A 74 7.69 14.59 -2.90
CA ASN A 74 9.08 14.54 -2.45
C ASN A 74 9.94 15.61 -3.13
N CYS A 75 9.77 15.86 -4.43
CA CYS A 75 10.43 16.96 -5.13
C CYS A 75 10.08 18.32 -4.51
N LEU A 76 8.80 18.58 -4.24
CA LEU A 76 8.34 19.81 -3.60
C LEU A 76 8.91 19.96 -2.18
N ILE A 77 8.96 18.88 -1.40
CA ILE A 77 9.53 18.87 -0.06
C ILE A 77 11.03 19.18 -0.11
N ILE A 78 11.79 18.52 -0.99
CA ILE A 78 13.23 18.77 -1.16
C ILE A 78 13.46 20.23 -1.54
N HIS A 79 12.73 20.73 -2.54
CA HIS A 79 12.82 22.12 -2.97
C HIS A 79 12.56 23.09 -1.81
N ARG A 80 11.50 22.87 -1.02
CA ARG A 80 11.18 23.69 0.15
C ARG A 80 12.28 23.63 1.21
N VAL A 81 12.77 22.44 1.54
CA VAL A 81 13.81 22.25 2.58
C VAL A 81 15.12 22.90 2.17
N VAL A 82 15.51 22.81 0.89
CA VAL A 82 16.73 23.45 0.36
C VAL A 82 16.59 24.96 0.40
N THR A 83 15.50 25.52 -0.14
CA THR A 83 15.27 26.98 -0.16
C THR A 83 15.21 27.57 1.25
N THR A 84 14.53 26.90 2.18
CA THR A 84 14.50 27.31 3.59
C THR A 84 15.86 27.18 4.26
N THR A 85 16.65 26.15 3.94
CA THR A 85 18.00 26.00 4.51
C THR A 85 18.94 27.12 4.04
N VAL A 86 18.90 27.49 2.75
CA VAL A 86 19.69 28.59 2.18
C VAL A 86 19.30 29.93 2.80
N SER A 87 18.00 30.25 2.86
CA SER A 87 17.51 31.48 3.49
C SER A 87 17.93 31.62 4.96
N LEU A 88 17.95 30.50 5.71
CA LEU A 88 18.32 30.48 7.12
C LEU A 88 19.83 30.51 7.39
N ILE A 89 20.69 30.29 6.39
CA ILE A 89 22.14 30.50 6.53
C ILE A 89 22.46 32.00 6.54
N ASN A 90 21.67 32.79 5.81
CA ASN A 90 21.86 34.24 5.69
C ASN A 90 21.33 35.05 6.89
N THR A 91 20.58 34.43 7.82
CA THR A 91 20.02 35.08 9.01
C THR A 91 20.56 34.44 10.30
N ARG A 92 20.99 35.24 11.29
CA ARG A 92 21.44 34.71 12.60
C ARG A 92 20.31 33.90 13.25
N LYS A 93 20.52 32.60 13.44
CA LYS A 93 19.50 31.68 13.94
C LYS A 93 19.21 31.84 15.42
N ASN A 94 17.93 31.80 15.76
CA ASN A 94 17.49 31.55 17.13
C ASN A 94 17.47 30.03 17.42
N SER A 95 17.77 29.61 18.65
CA SER A 95 17.89 28.18 19.03
C SER A 95 16.62 27.36 18.71
N ASN A 96 15.45 27.98 18.90
CA ASN A 96 14.15 27.39 18.60
C ASN A 96 13.96 27.11 17.10
N GLN A 97 14.45 27.97 16.21
CA GLN A 97 14.34 27.79 14.77
C GLN A 97 15.24 26.63 14.28
N VAL A 98 16.43 26.49 14.88
CA VAL A 98 17.35 25.36 14.59
C VAL A 98 16.70 24.03 14.95
N TYR A 99 16.05 23.96 16.12
CA TYR A 99 15.37 22.76 16.59
C TYR A 99 14.21 22.36 15.67
N GLN A 100 13.33 23.31 15.33
CA GLN A 100 12.21 23.05 14.41
C GLN A 100 12.69 22.59 13.02
N GLN A 101 13.79 23.18 12.52
CA GLN A 101 14.38 22.78 11.25
C GLN A 101 14.92 21.33 11.30
N ARG A 102 15.61 20.94 12.37
CA ARG A 102 16.10 19.55 12.55
C ARG A 102 14.94 18.56 12.55
N LYS A 103 13.85 18.89 13.26
CA LYS A 103 12.64 18.07 13.31
C LYS A 103 11.97 17.93 11.94
N GLN A 104 11.83 19.03 11.20
CA GLN A 104 11.28 19.00 9.84
C GLN A 104 12.16 18.16 8.90
N LYS A 105 13.48 18.33 8.96
CA LYS A 105 14.42 17.50 8.18
C LYS A 105 14.29 16.02 8.50
N GLN A 106 14.18 15.64 9.78
CA GLN A 106 13.97 14.24 10.18
C GLN A 106 12.67 13.66 9.59
N LEU A 107 11.57 14.43 9.63
CA LEU A 107 10.31 14.00 9.02
C LEU A 107 10.40 13.89 7.50
N THR A 108 11.09 14.83 6.85
CA THR A 108 11.37 14.76 5.41
C THR A 108 12.20 13.53 5.04
N TYR A 109 13.27 13.24 5.79
CA TYR A 109 14.08 12.02 5.56
C TYR A 109 13.24 10.76 5.73
N LEU A 110 12.34 10.73 6.71
CA LEU A 110 11.42 9.61 6.90
C LEU A 110 10.49 9.42 5.71
N LEU A 111 9.87 10.51 5.23
CA LEU A 111 8.99 10.51 4.08
C LEU A 111 9.73 10.03 2.81
N LEU A 112 10.93 10.56 2.56
CA LEU A 112 11.78 10.15 1.43
C LEU A 112 12.18 8.67 1.52
N PHE A 113 12.47 8.18 2.71
CA PHE A 113 12.82 6.78 2.91
C PHE A 113 11.64 5.85 2.65
N VAL A 114 10.45 6.21 3.15
CA VAL A 114 9.20 5.48 2.90
C VAL A 114 8.88 5.44 1.41
N THR A 115 9.03 6.56 0.70
CA THR A 115 8.72 6.61 -0.73
C THR A 115 9.73 5.83 -1.55
N PHE A 116 11.02 5.88 -1.20
CA PHE A 116 12.03 5.03 -1.81
C PHE A 116 11.73 3.54 -1.62
N LEU A 117 11.38 3.13 -0.40
CA LEU A 117 11.01 1.74 -0.11
C LEU A 117 9.74 1.31 -0.84
N PHE A 118 8.74 2.19 -0.96
CA PHE A 118 7.55 1.92 -1.76
C PHE A 118 7.95 1.59 -3.21
N VAL A 119 8.79 2.42 -3.83
CA VAL A 119 9.26 2.21 -5.20
C VAL A 119 10.02 0.89 -5.31
N LEU A 120 10.97 0.66 -4.41
CA LEU A 120 11.79 -0.55 -4.41
C LEU A 120 10.94 -1.82 -4.31
N LEU A 121 9.92 -1.82 -3.45
CA LEU A 121 9.08 -2.99 -3.18
C LEU A 121 7.95 -3.20 -4.21
N THR A 122 7.53 -2.15 -4.93
CA THR A 122 6.40 -2.22 -5.88
C THR A 122 6.82 -2.31 -7.35
N THR A 123 7.96 -1.71 -7.71
CA THR A 123 8.45 -1.71 -9.11
C THR A 123 8.68 -3.11 -9.69
N PRO A 124 9.25 -4.08 -8.95
CA PRO A 124 9.44 -5.43 -9.48
C PRO A 124 8.12 -6.10 -9.89
N VAL A 125 7.05 -5.86 -9.14
CA VAL A 125 5.71 -6.41 -9.44
C VAL A 125 5.11 -5.74 -10.67
N MET A 126 5.29 -4.42 -10.81
CA MET A 126 4.85 -3.66 -11.98
C MET A 126 5.51 -4.17 -13.26
N ILE A 127 6.84 -4.30 -13.25
CA ILE A 127 7.60 -4.79 -14.40
C ILE A 127 7.15 -6.21 -14.76
N TYR A 128 6.96 -7.08 -13.75
CA TYR A 128 6.49 -8.44 -13.96
C TYR A 128 5.10 -8.49 -14.62
N ASN A 129 4.13 -7.73 -14.10
CA ASN A 129 2.76 -7.76 -14.59
C ASN A 129 2.65 -7.22 -16.02
N VAL A 130 3.43 -6.21 -16.39
CA VAL A 130 3.38 -5.58 -17.71
C VAL A 130 4.18 -6.36 -18.75
N PHE A 131 5.44 -6.71 -18.45
CA PHE A 131 6.37 -7.23 -19.46
C PHE A 131 6.58 -8.74 -19.36
N LEU A 132 6.78 -9.25 -18.14
CA LEU A 132 7.27 -10.61 -17.94
C LEU A 132 6.16 -11.68 -17.94
N ARG A 133 4.95 -11.29 -17.57
CA ARG A 133 3.78 -12.19 -17.47
C ARG A 133 3.43 -12.87 -18.80
N ASN A 134 3.52 -12.13 -19.91
CA ASN A 134 3.23 -12.65 -21.25
C ASN A 134 4.39 -13.47 -21.81
N TYR A 135 5.63 -13.10 -21.46
CA TYR A 135 6.83 -13.82 -21.88
C TYR A 135 6.96 -15.21 -21.22
N LEU A 136 6.59 -15.33 -19.94
CA LEU A 136 6.71 -16.56 -19.16
C LEU A 136 5.54 -17.56 -19.34
N THR A 137 4.70 -17.39 -20.36
CA THR A 137 3.50 -18.22 -20.59
C THR A 137 3.84 -19.71 -20.76
N GLN A 138 4.99 -20.02 -21.35
CA GLN A 138 5.46 -21.40 -21.58
C GLN A 138 5.98 -22.08 -20.30
N LYS A 139 6.44 -21.33 -19.29
CA LYS A 139 7.04 -21.86 -18.05
C LYS A 139 6.12 -21.63 -16.84
N LYS A 140 4.97 -22.32 -16.82
CA LYS A 140 3.92 -22.16 -15.79
C LYS A 140 4.46 -22.21 -14.35
N ARG A 141 5.31 -23.19 -14.00
CA ARG A 141 5.87 -23.32 -12.64
C ARG A 141 6.68 -22.08 -12.22
N MET A 142 7.57 -21.60 -13.09
CA MET A 142 8.40 -20.43 -12.83
C MET A 142 7.55 -19.16 -12.71
N LYS A 143 6.52 -19.03 -13.56
CA LYS A 143 5.54 -17.94 -13.50
C LYS A 143 4.87 -17.84 -12.14
N TYR A 144 4.38 -18.95 -11.59
CA TYR A 144 3.70 -18.95 -10.28
C TYR A 144 4.63 -18.61 -9.11
N ILE A 145 5.83 -19.19 -9.08
CA ILE A 145 6.81 -18.92 -8.02
C ILE A 145 7.22 -17.45 -8.05
N LEU A 146 7.59 -16.94 -9.22
CA LEU A 146 8.02 -15.55 -9.38
C LEU A 146 6.91 -14.57 -9.01
N HIS A 147 5.69 -14.81 -9.48
CA HIS A 147 4.53 -13.98 -9.12
C HIS A 147 4.25 -14.01 -7.61
N GLY A 148 4.30 -15.18 -6.97
CA GLY A 148 4.11 -15.32 -5.53
C GLY A 148 5.13 -14.53 -4.73
N THR A 149 6.43 -14.66 -5.05
CA THR A 149 7.50 -13.91 -4.39
C THR A 149 7.33 -12.39 -4.55
N LEU A 150 6.99 -11.95 -5.75
CA LEU A 150 6.78 -10.52 -6.05
C LEU A 150 5.59 -9.96 -5.28
N ILE A 151 4.48 -10.70 -5.21
CA ILE A 151 3.32 -10.31 -4.40
C ILE A 151 3.67 -10.19 -2.91
N CYS A 152 4.43 -11.14 -2.36
CA CYS A 152 4.89 -11.06 -0.97
C CYS A 152 5.75 -9.80 -0.72
N MET A 153 6.63 -9.47 -1.68
CA MET A 153 7.44 -8.25 -1.63
C MET A 153 6.56 -6.99 -1.63
N GLN A 154 5.51 -6.94 -2.46
CA GLN A 154 4.56 -5.84 -2.47
C GLN A 154 3.79 -5.73 -1.14
N PHE A 155 3.30 -6.83 -0.58
CA PHE A 155 2.58 -6.79 0.71
C PHE A 155 3.48 -6.32 1.86
N THR A 156 4.78 -6.61 1.79
CA THR A 156 5.76 -6.11 2.76
C THR A 156 5.79 -4.58 2.78
N SER A 157 5.54 -3.91 1.65
CA SER A 157 5.48 -2.43 1.58
C SER A 157 4.36 -1.84 2.45
N HIS A 158 3.26 -2.58 2.68
CA HIS A 158 2.17 -2.13 3.54
C HIS A 158 2.54 -2.25 5.03
N ALA A 159 3.26 -3.32 5.41
CA ALA A 159 3.66 -3.55 6.79
C ALA A 159 4.86 -2.71 7.23
N ILE A 160 5.84 -2.51 6.32
CA ILE A 160 7.13 -1.88 6.67
C ILE A 160 6.98 -0.44 7.16
N ASN A 161 5.97 0.28 6.66
CA ASN A 161 5.70 1.66 7.06
C ASN A 161 5.52 1.79 8.57
N PHE A 162 4.77 0.89 9.20
CA PHE A 162 4.59 0.89 10.66
C PHE A 162 5.92 0.80 11.40
N PHE A 163 6.78 -0.14 11.00
CA PHE A 163 8.10 -0.32 11.59
C PHE A 163 9.02 0.89 11.38
N ILE A 164 8.95 1.51 10.20
CA ILE A 164 9.69 2.74 9.89
C ILE A 164 9.26 3.89 10.79
N TYR A 165 7.95 4.07 11.02
CA TYR A 165 7.48 5.10 11.95
C TYR A 165 7.89 4.82 13.40
N CYS A 166 7.87 3.55 13.82
CA CYS A 166 8.38 3.12 15.11
C CYS A 166 9.87 3.44 15.27
N TYR A 167 10.71 3.26 14.24
CA TYR A 167 12.14 3.53 14.37
C TYR A 167 12.49 5.02 14.17
N GLY A 168 11.94 5.64 13.13
CA GLY A 168 12.38 6.93 12.63
C GLY A 168 11.70 8.16 13.25
N SER A 169 10.49 8.02 13.80
CA SER A 169 9.75 9.14 14.40
C SER A 169 9.76 9.04 15.93
N SER A 170 10.58 9.89 16.58
CA SER A 170 10.58 10.02 18.05
C SER A 170 9.22 10.43 18.60
N LYS A 171 8.49 11.29 17.86
CA LYS A 171 7.13 11.69 18.24
C LYS A 171 6.17 10.51 18.21
N PHE A 172 6.18 9.71 17.14
CA PHE A 172 5.30 8.53 17.03
C PHE A 172 5.57 7.53 18.15
N ARG A 173 6.85 7.27 18.47
CA ARG A 173 7.23 6.40 19.60
C ARG A 173 6.69 6.89 20.93
N HIS A 174 6.79 8.19 21.19
CA HIS A 174 6.32 8.77 22.45
C HIS A 174 4.81 8.59 22.60
N GLU A 175 4.04 9.00 21.59
CA GLU A 175 2.58 8.87 21.57
C GLU A 175 2.14 7.39 21.65
N PHE A 176 2.84 6.49 20.95
CA PHE A 176 2.54 5.06 20.98
C PHE A 176 2.81 4.44 22.36
N ASN A 177 3.93 4.80 22.99
CA ASN A 177 4.25 4.35 24.35
C ASN A 177 3.28 4.93 25.38
N GLU A 178 2.88 6.19 25.24
CA GLU A 178 1.88 6.82 26.10
C GLU A 178 0.52 6.10 25.96
N PHE A 179 0.08 5.86 24.72
CA PHE A 179 -1.14 5.11 24.44
C PHE A 179 -1.10 3.70 25.04
N LEU A 180 0.00 2.96 24.86
CA LEU A 180 0.19 1.63 25.43
C LEU A 180 0.19 1.65 26.95
N THR A 181 0.90 2.60 27.57
CA THR A 181 0.96 2.75 29.02
C THR A 181 -0.43 3.05 29.59
N ASN A 182 -1.16 3.98 28.97
CA ASN A 182 -2.54 4.31 29.35
C ASN A 182 -3.49 3.13 29.16
N TYR A 183 -3.35 2.35 28.09
CA TYR A 183 -4.15 1.14 27.86
C TYR A 183 -3.87 0.06 28.92
N ILE A 184 -2.59 -0.19 29.23
CA ILE A 184 -2.17 -1.16 30.24
C ILE A 184 -2.64 -0.73 31.63
N LEU A 185 -2.48 0.55 31.99
CA LEU A 185 -2.96 1.11 33.26
C LEU A 185 -4.48 1.00 33.39
N ARG A 186 -5.23 1.33 32.34
CA ARG A 186 -6.71 1.17 32.33
C ARG A 186 -7.12 -0.29 32.45
N LYS A 187 -6.39 -1.22 31.84
CA LYS A 187 -6.62 -2.66 31.98
C LYS A 187 -6.35 -3.11 33.42
N LYS A 188 -5.27 -2.64 34.04
CA LYS A 188 -4.91 -2.94 35.44
C LYS A 188 -5.95 -2.41 36.44
N ILE A 189 -6.44 -1.18 36.24
CA ILE A 189 -7.49 -0.56 37.08
C ILE A 189 -8.83 -1.30 36.95
N ARG A 190 -9.21 -1.76 35.74
CA ARG A 190 -10.43 -2.57 35.57
C ARG A 190 -10.34 -3.93 36.25
N VAL A 191 -9.16 -4.54 36.32
CA VAL A 191 -8.95 -5.80 37.04
C VAL A 191 -9.07 -5.56 38.55
N CYS A 192 -8.48 -4.48 39.09
CA CYS A 192 -8.60 -4.14 40.53
C CYS A 192 -10.00 -3.71 40.96
N LYS A 193 -10.86 -3.20 40.07
CA LYS A 193 -12.27 -2.88 40.39
C LYS A 193 -13.20 -4.09 40.40
N LYS A 194 -12.71 -5.26 39.96
CA LYS A 194 -13.48 -6.52 39.87
C LYS A 194 -13.24 -7.47 41.05
N PHE A 195 -12.34 -7.10 41.95
CA PHE A 195 -12.08 -7.74 43.24
C PHE A 195 -12.42 -6.74 44.35
#